data_AF-A0A2T2VXX8-F1
#
_entry.id   AF-A0A2T2VXX8-F1
#
_cell.length_a   1.000
_cell.length_b   1.000
_cell.length_c   1.000
_cell.angle_alpha   90.00
_cell.angle_beta   90.00
_cell.angle_gamma   90.00
#
_symmetry.space_group_name_H-M   'P 1'
#
loop_
_entity.id
_entity.type
_entity.pdbx_description
1 polymer ?
#
loop_
_entity_poly.entity_id
_entity_poly.type
_entity_poly.pdbx_seq_one_letter_code
_entity_poly.pdbx_strand_id
1 'polypeptide(L)'
;AFIGLSIALVVEIAAYSVPWLDNAIDTVALPIAAVAGTLLMAIAANQLDPFAQWSVAIVAGGGAAATVKGLNGLTRFVSTATTGGATNLIIAGVELVGAIAISIFALVAPIVMFVVVLTFFILLVRFAIKAFYRAKKPAPDTE
;
A
#
# COMPACT_ATOMS: atom_id res chain seq x y z
N ALA A 1 5.51 -17.45 10.88
CA ALA A 1 4.96 -16.50 9.90
C ALA A 1 4.87 -17.10 8.50
N PHE A 2 5.99 -17.41 7.82
CA PHE A 2 5.99 -17.89 6.42
C PHE A 2 5.11 -19.11 6.16
N ILE A 3 5.24 -20.20 6.93
CA ILE A 3 4.41 -21.40 6.76
C ILE A 3 2.92 -21.06 6.90
N GLY A 4 2.56 -20.24 7.88
CA GLY A 4 1.18 -19.80 8.08
C GLY A 4 0.65 -18.95 6.93
N LEU A 5 1.45 -18.03 6.39
CA LEU A 5 1.10 -17.22 5.22
C LEU A 5 0.99 -18.06 3.94
N SER A 6 1.87 -19.05 3.76
CA SER A 6 1.79 -19.98 2.62
C SER A 6 0.53 -20.84 2.68
N ILE A 7 0.17 -21.36 3.86
CA ILE A 7 -1.08 -22.10 4.05
C ILE A 7 -2.28 -21.17 3.80
N ALA A 8 -2.26 -19.95 4.35
CA ALA A 8 -3.32 -18.97 4.15
C ALA A 8 -3.52 -18.64 2.67
N LEU A 9 -2.44 -18.48 1.89
CA LEU A 9 -2.51 -18.26 0.44
C LEU A 9 -3.14 -19.43 -0.31
N VAL A 10 -2.77 -20.67 0.02
CA VAL A 10 -3.38 -21.87 -0.60
C VAL A 10 -4.87 -21.94 -0.27
N VAL A 11 -5.24 -21.69 0.99
CA VAL A 11 -6.64 -21.67 1.43
C VAL A 11 -7.42 -20.55 0.74
N GLU A 12 -6.82 -19.37 0.57
CA GLU A 12 -7.41 -18.22 -0.11
C GLU A 12 -7.71 -18.53 -1.58
N ILE A 13 -6.74 -19.08 -2.30
CA ILE A 13 -6.93 -19.50 -3.71
C ILE A 13 -8.00 -20.60 -3.81
N ALA A 14 -8.01 -21.56 -2.88
CA ALA A 14 -9.01 -22.63 -2.87
C ALA A 14 -10.42 -22.10 -2.57
N ALA A 15 -10.55 -21.14 -1.63
CA ALA A 15 -11.82 -20.51 -1.30
C ALA A 15 -12.41 -19.75 -2.50
N TYR A 16 -11.56 -19.12 -3.31
CA TYR A 16 -11.97 -18.40 -4.53
C TYR A 16 -12.56 -19.31 -5.62
N SER A 17 -12.40 -20.63 -5.49
CA SER A 17 -13.02 -21.59 -6.41
C SER A 17 -14.51 -21.83 -6.12
N VAL A 18 -15.03 -21.36 -4.97
CA VAL A 18 -16.40 -21.59 -4.53
C VAL A 18 -17.12 -20.24 -4.30
N PRO A 19 -18.01 -19.79 -5.21
CA PRO A 19 -18.53 -18.41 -5.21
C PRO A 19 -19.22 -17.95 -3.93
N TRP A 20 -19.96 -18.82 -3.24
CA TRP A 20 -20.65 -18.45 -2.00
C TRP A 20 -19.70 -18.38 -0.79
N LEU A 21 -18.68 -19.25 -0.77
CA LEU A 21 -17.68 -19.32 0.29
C LEU A 21 -16.76 -18.11 0.23
N ASP A 22 -16.33 -17.74 -0.97
CA ASP A 22 -15.55 -16.53 -1.25
C ASP A 22 -16.23 -15.27 -0.69
N ASN A 23 -17.50 -15.02 -1.05
CA ASN A 23 -18.25 -13.86 -0.57
C ASN A 23 -18.41 -13.81 0.97
N ALA A 24 -18.61 -14.98 1.61
CA ALA A 24 -18.73 -15.05 3.06
C ALA A 24 -17.40 -14.71 3.75
N ILE A 25 -16.28 -15.26 3.24
CA ILE A 25 -14.95 -14.99 3.78
C ILE A 25 -14.56 -13.53 3.55
N ASP A 26 -14.85 -12.95 2.38
CA ASP A 26 -14.50 -11.57 2.05
C ASP A 26 -15.22 -10.54 2.93
N THR A 27 -16.47 -10.83 3.31
CA THR A 27 -17.26 -9.98 4.22
C THR A 27 -16.56 -9.81 5.57
N VAL A 28 -15.99 -10.91 6.10
CA VAL A 28 -15.26 -10.90 7.37
C VAL A 28 -13.82 -10.44 7.18
N ALA A 29 -13.20 -10.72 6.03
CA ALA A 29 -11.83 -10.34 5.75
C ALA A 29 -11.65 -8.83 5.62
N LEU A 30 -12.66 -8.09 5.14
CA LEU A 30 -12.58 -6.62 5.01
C LEU A 30 -12.30 -5.90 6.35
N PRO A 31 -13.10 -6.08 7.42
CA PRO A 31 -12.82 -5.44 8.71
C PRO A 31 -11.53 -5.97 9.34
N ILE A 32 -11.22 -7.26 9.17
CA ILE A 32 -9.95 -7.84 9.67
C ILE A 32 -8.75 -7.20 8.99
N ALA A 33 -8.79 -7.00 7.67
CA ALA A 33 -7.71 -6.37 6.91
C ALA A 33 -7.45 -4.94 7.38
N ALA A 34 -8.50 -4.15 7.62
CA ALA A 34 -8.38 -2.79 8.14
C ALA A 34 -7.69 -2.77 9.53
N VAL A 35 -8.11 -3.65 10.44
CA VAL A 35 -7.51 -3.76 11.77
C VAL A 35 -6.06 -4.24 11.68
N ALA A 36 -5.80 -5.29 10.89
CA ALA A 36 -4.45 -5.82 10.70
C ALA A 36 -3.50 -4.78 10.10
N GLY A 37 -3.94 -4.04 9.06
CA GLY A 37 -3.17 -2.96 8.45
C GLY A 37 -2.85 -1.84 9.46
N THR A 38 -3.84 -1.48 10.28
CA THR A 38 -3.65 -0.50 11.36
C THR A 38 -2.58 -0.98 12.35
N LEU A 39 -2.70 -2.21 12.84
CA LEU A 39 -1.77 -2.76 13.82
C LEU A 39 -0.35 -2.90 13.27
N LEU A 40 -0.21 -3.36 12.02
CA LEU A 40 1.10 -3.45 11.35
C LEU A 40 1.78 -2.09 11.27
N MET A 41 1.04 -1.06 10.89
CA MET A 41 1.60 0.29 10.82
C MET A 41 1.87 0.89 12.21
N ALA A 42 1.04 0.58 13.21
CA ALA A 42 1.30 0.96 14.59
C ALA A 42 2.60 0.34 15.12
N ILE A 43 2.90 -0.90 14.76
CA ILE A 43 4.17 -1.58 15.11
C ILE A 43 5.35 -0.90 14.40
N ALA A 44 5.21 -0.58 13.11
CA ALA A 44 6.27 0.07 12.33
C ALA A 44 6.56 1.51 12.82
N ALA A 45 5.53 2.22 13.29
CA ALA A 45 5.61 3.60 13.77
C ALA A 45 5.79 3.72 15.30
N ASN A 46 6.24 2.66 15.98
CA ASN A 46 6.30 2.60 17.44
C ASN A 46 7.24 3.63 18.12
N GLN A 47 8.09 4.31 17.35
CA GLN A 47 8.99 5.35 17.85
C GLN A 47 8.35 6.75 17.87
N LEU A 48 7.17 6.92 17.26
CA LEU A 48 6.43 8.17 17.31
C LEU A 48 5.73 8.33 18.66
N ASP A 49 5.32 9.56 18.99
CA ASP A 49 4.41 9.75 20.12
C ASP A 49 3.08 9.00 19.86
N PRO A 50 2.34 8.60 20.91
CA PRO A 50 1.15 7.79 20.75
C PRO A 50 0.09 8.40 19.83
N PHE A 51 -0.06 9.74 19.82
CA PHE A 51 -1.05 10.39 18.98
C PHE A 51 -0.66 10.32 17.51
N ALA A 52 0.60 10.62 17.17
CA ALA A 52 1.11 10.49 15.81
C ALA A 52 1.15 9.03 15.35
N GLN A 53 1.55 8.09 16.22
CA GLN A 53 1.58 6.65 15.94
C GLN A 53 0.21 6.15 15.49
N TRP A 54 -0.83 6.39 16.29
CA TRP A 54 -2.19 5.91 15.96
C TRP A 54 -2.80 6.66 14.78
N SER A 55 -2.51 7.95 14.63
CA SER A 55 -2.97 8.73 13.46
C SER A 55 -2.43 8.13 12.16
N VAL A 56 -1.12 7.90 12.09
CA VAL A 56 -0.49 7.30 10.91
C VAL A 56 -0.89 5.84 10.75
N ALA A 57 -1.02 5.10 11.86
CA ALA A 57 -1.45 3.70 11.82
C ALA A 57 -2.82 3.53 11.18
N ILE A 58 -3.80 4.33 11.60
CA ILE A 58 -5.17 4.28 11.08
C ILE A 58 -5.22 4.75 9.63
N VAL A 59 -4.58 5.89 9.32
CA VAL A 59 -4.68 6.49 7.98
C VAL A 59 -3.85 5.72 6.96
N ALA A 60 -2.57 5.49 7.23
CA ALA A 60 -1.66 4.86 6.29
C ALA A 60 -1.79 3.33 6.28
N GLY A 61 -1.88 2.70 7.46
CA GLY A 61 -2.02 1.25 7.58
C GLY A 61 -3.45 0.78 7.33
N GLY A 62 -4.37 1.19 8.20
CA GLY A 62 -5.77 0.79 8.14
C GLY A 62 -6.48 1.27 6.89
N GLY A 63 -6.31 2.54 6.53
CA GLY A 63 -6.91 3.15 5.35
C GLY A 63 -6.48 2.46 4.05
N ALA A 64 -5.18 2.26 3.85
CA ALA A 64 -4.69 1.55 2.67
C ALA A 64 -5.21 0.11 2.58
N ALA A 65 -5.18 -0.64 3.70
CA ALA A 65 -5.68 -2.01 3.74
C ALA A 65 -7.20 -2.09 3.47
N ALA A 66 -7.98 -1.20 4.07
CA ALA A 66 -9.42 -1.12 3.87
C ALA A 66 -9.78 -0.74 2.43
N THR A 67 -9.07 0.21 1.82
CA THR A 67 -9.28 0.60 0.43
C THR A 67 -8.98 -0.56 -0.52
N VAL A 68 -7.82 -1.21 -0.39
CA VAL A 68 -7.45 -2.32 -1.29
C VAL A 68 -8.42 -3.48 -1.16
N LYS A 69 -8.69 -3.95 0.07
CA LYS A 69 -9.60 -5.08 0.26
C LYS A 69 -11.05 -4.71 -0.09
N GLY A 70 -11.44 -3.46 0.14
CA GLY A 70 -12.76 -2.95 -0.23
C GLY A 70 -12.98 -2.89 -1.75
N LEU A 71 -11.96 -2.49 -2.51
CA LEU A 71 -12.02 -2.51 -3.98
C LEU A 71 -12.14 -3.94 -4.52
N ASN A 72 -11.43 -4.90 -3.95
CA ASN A 72 -11.57 -6.32 -4.33
C ASN A 72 -12.99 -6.83 -4.05
N GLY A 73 -13.51 -6.58 -2.84
CA GLY A 73 -14.87 -6.95 -2.45
C GLY A 73 -15.93 -6.30 -3.34
N LEU A 74 -15.78 -5.03 -3.70
CA LEU A 74 -16.68 -4.33 -4.62
C LEU A 74 -16.63 -4.95 -6.03
N THR A 75 -15.44 -5.24 -6.54
CA THR A 75 -15.25 -5.85 -7.87
C THR A 75 -15.96 -7.20 -7.95
N ARG A 76 -15.84 -8.01 -6.89
CA ARG A 76 -16.51 -9.31 -6.77
C ARG A 76 -18.00 -9.20 -6.56
N PHE A 77 -18.46 -8.21 -5.80
CA PHE A 77 -19.88 -7.92 -5.66
C PHE A 77 -20.51 -7.58 -7.01
N VAL A 78 -19.87 -6.70 -7.80
CA VAL A 78 -20.33 -6.36 -9.15
C VAL A 78 -20.34 -7.59 -10.06
N SER A 79 -19.29 -8.40 -10.03
CA SER A 79 -19.23 -9.66 -10.79
C SER A 79 -20.35 -10.63 -10.41
N THR A 80 -20.63 -10.78 -9.12
CA THR A 80 -21.71 -11.64 -8.62
C THR A 80 -23.08 -11.10 -9.03
N ALA A 81 -23.31 -9.79 -8.89
CA ALA A 81 -24.58 -9.15 -9.24
C ALA A 81 -24.86 -9.18 -10.75
N THR A 82 -23.83 -9.13 -11.59
CA THR A 82 -23.99 -9.04 -13.06
C THR A 82 -23.88 -10.39 -13.78
N THR A 83 -23.08 -11.32 -13.27
CA THR A 83 -22.78 -12.61 -13.95
C THR A 83 -23.10 -13.84 -13.11
N GLY A 84 -23.67 -13.68 -11.92
CA GLY A 84 -23.89 -14.78 -10.97
C GLY A 84 -22.59 -15.37 -10.42
N GLY A 85 -21.47 -14.64 -10.54
CA GLY A 85 -20.16 -15.05 -10.05
C GLY A 85 -19.32 -15.81 -11.07
N ALA A 86 -19.78 -15.97 -12.32
CA ALA A 86 -19.05 -16.68 -13.37
C ALA A 86 -17.68 -16.03 -13.67
N THR A 87 -17.57 -14.70 -13.53
CA THR A 87 -16.32 -13.96 -13.79
C THR A 87 -15.39 -13.91 -12.57
N ASN A 88 -15.79 -14.40 -11.39
CA ASN A 88 -14.97 -14.32 -10.17
C ASN A 88 -13.63 -15.04 -10.34
N LEU A 89 -13.59 -16.17 -11.06
CA LEU A 89 -12.34 -16.91 -11.30
C LEU A 89 -11.34 -16.10 -12.14
N ILE A 90 -11.82 -15.35 -13.14
CA ILE A 90 -10.98 -14.48 -13.97
C ILE A 90 -10.45 -13.32 -13.14
N ILE A 91 -11.31 -12.69 -12.33
CA ILE A 91 -10.94 -11.60 -11.42
C ILE A 91 -9.88 -12.10 -10.42
N ALA A 92 -10.10 -13.26 -9.79
CA ALA A 92 -9.14 -13.87 -8.87
C ALA A 92 -7.78 -14.15 -9.54
N GLY A 93 -7.77 -14.56 -10.81
CA GLY A 93 -6.53 -14.70 -11.58
C GLY A 93 -5.79 -13.38 -11.77
N VAL A 94 -6.51 -12.31 -12.13
CA VAL A 94 -5.94 -10.96 -12.29
C VAL A 94 -5.42 -10.43 -10.95
N GLU A 95 -6.18 -10.61 -9.87
CA GLU A 95 -5.79 -10.23 -8.50
C GLU A 95 -4.53 -10.96 -8.06
N LEU A 96 -4.39 -12.26 -8.37
CA LEU A 96 -3.19 -13.04 -8.05
C LEU A 96 -1.96 -12.52 -8.81
N VAL A 97 -2.08 -12.25 -10.11
CA VAL A 97 -0.98 -11.69 -10.91
C VAL A 97 -0.59 -10.31 -10.38
N GLY A 98 -1.58 -9.47 -10.07
CA GLY A 98 -1.37 -8.17 -9.44
C GLY A 98 -0.66 -8.29 -8.09
N ALA A 99 -1.08 -9.23 -7.24
CA ALA A 99 -0.46 -9.48 -5.94
C ALA A 99 1.00 -9.94 -6.07
N ILE A 100 1.32 -10.78 -7.04
CA ILE A 100 2.70 -11.19 -7.35
C ILE A 100 3.52 -9.97 -7.78
N ALA A 101 3.00 -9.14 -8.69
CA ALA A 101 3.68 -7.95 -9.16
C ALA A 101 3.93 -6.94 -8.01
N ILE A 102 2.92 -6.67 -7.18
CA ILE A 102 3.02 -5.81 -6.01
C ILE A 102 4.03 -6.38 -5.00
N SER A 103 4.07 -7.70 -4.80
CA SER A 103 5.04 -8.34 -3.90
C SER A 103 6.47 -8.14 -4.40
N ILE A 104 6.73 -8.28 -5.70
CA ILE A 104 8.04 -8.00 -6.30
C ILE A 104 8.37 -6.52 -6.16
N PHE A 105 7.42 -5.63 -6.45
CA PHE A 105 7.63 -4.19 -6.27
C PHE A 105 7.93 -3.82 -4.82
N ALA A 106 7.29 -4.46 -3.84
CA ALA A 106 7.57 -4.24 -2.43
C ALA A 106 9.02 -4.59 -2.05
N LEU A 107 9.64 -5.58 -2.69
CA LEU A 107 11.05 -5.91 -2.49
C LEU A 107 11.99 -4.85 -3.07
N VAL A 108 11.59 -4.22 -4.17
CA VAL A 108 12.39 -3.19 -4.86
C VAL A 108 12.11 -1.78 -4.31
N ALA A 109 10.96 -1.58 -3.65
CA ALA A 109 10.51 -0.29 -3.14
C ALA A 109 11.53 0.42 -2.24
N PRO A 110 12.26 -0.25 -1.31
CA PRO A 110 13.28 0.42 -0.50
C PRO A 110 14.40 1.04 -1.35
N ILE A 111 14.82 0.35 -2.42
CA ILE A 111 15.87 0.83 -3.33
C ILE A 111 15.37 2.05 -4.11
N VAL A 112 14.15 1.97 -4.64
CA VAL A 112 13.53 3.09 -5.37
C VAL A 112 13.40 4.30 -4.45
N MET A 113 12.89 4.11 -3.23
CA MET A 113 12.74 5.19 -2.27
C MET A 113 14.08 5.81 -1.87
N PHE A 114 15.12 5.00 -1.70
CA PHE A 114 16.46 5.51 -1.45
C PHE A 114 16.95 6.43 -2.58
N VAL A 115 16.81 6.00 -3.84
CA VAL A 115 17.21 6.81 -5.01
C VAL A 115 16.41 8.11 -5.09
N VAL A 116 15.10 8.05 -4.83
CA VAL A 116 14.22 9.23 -4.83
C VAL A 116 14.67 10.22 -3.75
N VAL A 117 14.82 9.78 -2.50
CA VAL A 117 15.25 10.62 -1.39
C VAL A 117 16.64 11.24 -1.65
N LEU A 118 17.59 10.45 -2.14
CA LEU A 118 18.93 10.92 -2.48
C LEU A 118 18.88 12.00 -3.57
N THR A 119 18.05 11.80 -4.60
CA THR A 119 17.87 12.77 -5.68
C THR A 119 17.30 14.08 -5.15
N PHE A 120 16.24 14.03 -4.34
CA PHE A 120 15.67 15.21 -3.70
C PHE A 120 16.68 15.93 -2.81
N PHE A 121 17.44 15.19 -2.02
CA PHE A 121 18.49 15.74 -1.17
C PHE A 121 19.54 16.51 -2.00
N ILE A 122 20.04 15.91 -3.08
CA ILE A 122 21.01 16.57 -3.99
C ILE A 122 20.41 17.85 -4.59
N LEU A 123 19.16 17.81 -5.05
CA LEU A 123 18.48 18.98 -5.62
C LEU A 123 18.32 20.11 -4.60
N LEU A 124 17.92 19.77 -3.36
CA LEU A 124 17.78 20.73 -2.27
C LEU A 124 19.12 21.39 -1.92
N VAL A 125 20.19 20.61 -1.80
CA VAL A 125 21.54 21.12 -1.55
C VAL A 125 21.99 22.05 -2.68
N ARG A 126 21.82 21.64 -3.95
CA ARG A 126 22.17 22.49 -5.10
C ARG A 126 21.38 23.79 -5.12
N PHE A 127 20.09 23.74 -4.81
CA PHE A 127 19.24 24.92 -4.73
C PHE A 127 19.67 25.85 -3.60
N ALA A 128 19.91 25.31 -2.40
CA ALA A 128 20.37 26.07 -1.24
C ALA A 128 21.71 26.78 -1.54
N ILE A 129 22.68 26.05 -2.11
CA ILE A 129 23.98 26.61 -2.51
C ILE A 129 23.78 27.75 -3.53
N LYS A 130 22.96 27.53 -4.56
CA LYS A 130 22.67 28.56 -5.59
C LYS A 130 21.99 29.79 -4.99
N ALA A 131 21.09 29.62 -4.03
CA ALA A 131 20.42 30.71 -3.32
C ALA A 131 21.42 31.50 -2.46
N PHE A 132 22.30 30.82 -1.72
CA PHE A 132 23.37 31.46 -0.94
C PHE A 132 24.34 32.27 -1.82
N TYR A 133 24.76 31.74 -2.97
CA TYR A 133 25.62 32.49 -3.89
C TYR A 133 24.92 33.67 -4.57
N ARG A 134 23.61 33.61 -4.79
CA ARG A 134 22.83 34.75 -5.29
C ARG A 134 22.69 35.87 -4.25
N ALA A 135 22.50 35.52 -2.98
CA ALA A 135 22.41 36.49 -1.89
C ALA A 135 23.73 37.25 -1.63
N LYS A 136 24.87 36.69 -2.04
CA LYS A 136 26.21 37.26 -1.83
C LYS A 136 26.71 38.13 -2.99
N LYS A 137 25.96 38.27 -4.10
CA LYS A 137 26.34 39.18 -5.19
C LYS A 137 26.07 40.64 -4.76
N PRO A 138 27.08 41.53 -4.72
CA PRO A 138 26.86 42.96 -4.51
C PRO A 138 25.98 43.52 -5.62
N ALA A 139 25.15 44.53 -5.30
CA ALA A 139 24.41 45.28 -6.31
C ALA A 139 25.42 45.88 -7.32
N PRO A 140 25.11 45.93 -8.63
CA PRO A 140 25.99 46.57 -9.59
C PRO A 140 26.15 48.04 -9.19
N ASP A 141 27.39 48.51 -9.10
CA ASP A 141 27.70 49.90 -8.84
C ASP A 141 27.07 50.73 -9.97
N THR A 142 26.09 51.57 -9.61
CA THR A 142 25.47 52.51 -10.53
C THR A 142 26.43 53.67 -10.72
N GLU A 143 27.22 53.63 -11.80
CA GLU A 143 27.89 54.81 -12.38
C GLU A 143 26.91 55.66 -13.19
#